data_AF-A0A1Q3BSF1-F1
#
_entry.id   AF-A0A1Q3BSF1-F1
#
_cell.length_a   1.000
_cell.length_b   1.000
_cell.length_c   1.000
_cell.angle_alpha   90.00
_cell.angle_beta   90.00
_cell.angle_gamma   90.00
#
_symmetry.space_group_name_H-M   'P 1'
#
loop_
_entity.id
_entity.type
_entity.pdbx_description
1 polymer ?
#
loop_
_entity_poly.entity_id
_entity_poly.type
_entity_poly.pdbx_seq_one_letter_code
_entity_poly.pdbx_strand_id
1 'polypeptide(L)'
;MVMYWLVQSIEPSLSKQYIALNTSKDVWDTIAEHYSGENNYARGNDIRNECSGFSQGSLSLVEYYSKLTYMWQKLDSYCSFIPTNPIDVVAFQRYMDKLRVWDFLAGLNPEYD
;
A
#
# COMPACT_ATOMS: atom_id res chain seq x y z
N MET A 1 -12.76 -25.60 -17.59
CA MET A 1 -11.68 -25.00 -18.41
C MET A 1 -11.16 -23.70 -17.81
N VAL A 2 -12.01 -22.72 -17.51
CA VAL A 2 -11.61 -21.43 -16.89
C VAL A 2 -10.99 -21.57 -15.50
N MET A 3 -11.56 -22.44 -14.66
CA MET A 3 -11.07 -22.63 -13.28
C MET A 3 -9.63 -23.18 -13.23
N TYR A 4 -9.33 -24.18 -14.07
CA TYR A 4 -7.98 -24.75 -14.15
C TYR A 4 -6.97 -23.70 -14.64
N TRP A 5 -7.33 -22.88 -15.64
CA TRP A 5 -6.49 -21.79 -16.12
C TRP A 5 -6.23 -20.73 -15.04
N LEU A 6 -7.26 -20.35 -14.27
CA LEU A 6 -7.12 -19.43 -13.14
C LEU A 6 -6.16 -19.96 -12.08
N VAL A 7 -6.33 -21.20 -11.64
CA VAL A 7 -5.49 -21.82 -10.60
C VAL A 7 -4.03 -21.97 -11.07
N GLN A 8 -3.81 -22.29 -12.36
CA GLN A 8 -2.47 -22.40 -12.95
C GLN A 8 -1.80 -21.06 -13.19
N SER A 9 -2.56 -19.96 -13.16
CA SER A 9 -2.03 -18.60 -13.30
C SER A 9 -1.64 -17.95 -11.95
N ILE A 10 -1.85 -18.65 -10.84
CA ILE A 10 -1.49 -18.22 -9.48
C ILE A 10 -0.13 -18.85 -9.11
N GLU A 11 0.65 -18.14 -8.29
CA GLU A 11 1.87 -18.66 -7.66
C GLU A 11 1.62 -20.07 -7.07
N PRO A 12 2.40 -21.11 -7.44
CA PRO A 12 2.13 -22.48 -7.03
C PRO A 12 2.03 -22.68 -5.51
N SER A 13 2.74 -21.87 -4.73
CA SER A 13 2.69 -21.85 -3.26
C SER A 13 1.32 -21.46 -2.70
N LEU A 14 0.56 -20.62 -3.42
CA LEU A 14 -0.77 -20.13 -3.05
C LEU A 14 -1.89 -20.97 -3.70
N SER A 15 -1.62 -21.56 -4.86
CA SER A 15 -2.61 -22.30 -5.68
C SER A 15 -3.39 -23.39 -4.92
N LYS A 16 -2.77 -24.07 -3.95
CA LYS A 16 -3.38 -25.17 -3.18
C LYS A 16 -4.62 -24.76 -2.41
N GLN A 17 -4.71 -23.49 -2.01
CA GLN A 17 -5.83 -22.95 -1.24
C GLN A 17 -7.09 -22.77 -2.10
N TYR A 18 -6.91 -22.61 -3.42
CA TYR A 18 -7.98 -22.31 -4.38
C TYR A 18 -8.48 -23.56 -5.13
N ILE A 19 -7.71 -24.67 -5.11
CA ILE A 19 -8.10 -25.96 -5.72
C ILE A 19 -9.34 -26.56 -5.04
N ALA A 20 -9.57 -26.23 -3.76
CA ALA A 20 -10.69 -26.74 -2.97
C ALA A 20 -12.02 -25.98 -3.21
N LEU A 21 -12.00 -24.88 -3.96
CA LEU A 21 -13.20 -24.10 -4.26
C LEU A 21 -14.01 -24.76 -5.39
N ASN A 22 -15.32 -24.58 -5.40
CA ASN A 22 -16.20 -25.38 -6.27
C ASN A 22 -16.45 -24.75 -7.64
N THR A 23 -16.25 -23.43 -7.77
CA THR A 23 -16.48 -22.73 -9.03
C THR A 23 -15.36 -21.74 -9.37
N SER A 24 -15.21 -21.42 -10.66
CA SER A 24 -14.30 -20.37 -11.11
C SER A 24 -14.67 -18.98 -10.56
N LYS A 25 -15.94 -18.77 -10.24
CA LYS A 25 -16.41 -17.53 -9.60
C LYS A 25 -15.90 -17.46 -8.17
N ASP A 26 -16.02 -18.55 -7.40
CA ASP A 26 -15.49 -18.60 -6.02
C ASP A 26 -13.98 -18.38 -6.01
N VAL A 27 -13.24 -19.03 -6.92
CA VAL A 27 -11.80 -18.80 -7.08
C VAL A 27 -11.49 -17.34 -7.35
N TRP A 28 -12.21 -16.71 -8.28
CA TRP A 28 -12.02 -15.30 -8.63
C TRP A 28 -12.39 -14.35 -7.49
N ASP A 29 -13.54 -14.58 -6.84
CA ASP A 29 -14.04 -13.75 -5.75
C ASP A 29 -13.12 -13.85 -4.54
N THR A 30 -12.58 -15.03 -4.19
CA THR A 30 -11.60 -15.19 -3.10
C THR A 30 -10.25 -14.57 -3.43
N ILE A 31 -9.76 -14.68 -4.67
CA ILE A 31 -8.53 -13.97 -5.09
C ILE A 31 -8.75 -12.47 -5.02
N ALA A 32 -9.90 -11.97 -5.48
CA ALA A 32 -10.25 -10.57 -5.38
C ALA A 32 -10.38 -10.16 -3.91
N GLU A 33 -11.01 -10.94 -3.03
CA GLU A 33 -11.10 -10.61 -1.61
C GLU A 33 -9.72 -10.51 -0.95
N HIS A 34 -8.80 -11.41 -1.27
CA HIS A 34 -7.45 -11.42 -0.68
C HIS A 34 -6.49 -10.41 -1.32
N TYR A 35 -6.65 -10.09 -2.61
CA TYR A 35 -5.66 -9.33 -3.38
C TYR A 35 -6.22 -8.12 -4.14
N SER A 36 -7.54 -7.90 -4.14
CA SER A 36 -8.12 -6.68 -4.73
C SER A 36 -7.70 -5.46 -3.91
N GLY A 37 -7.52 -4.35 -4.64
CA GLY A 37 -6.83 -3.16 -4.13
C GLY A 37 -7.47 -2.50 -2.92
N GLU A 38 -8.73 -2.77 -2.58
CA GLU A 38 -9.44 -2.07 -1.49
C GLU A 38 -9.05 -2.54 -0.08
N ASN A 39 -8.32 -3.65 0.06
CA ASN A 39 -7.84 -4.15 1.37
C ASN A 39 -6.49 -4.89 1.27
N ASN A 40 -5.69 -4.57 0.24
CA ASN A 40 -4.40 -5.21 0.04
C ASN A 40 -3.34 -4.62 1.00
N TYR A 41 -3.42 -5.02 2.28
CA TYR A 41 -2.46 -4.62 3.31
C TYR A 41 -1.03 -4.99 2.95
N ALA A 42 -0.81 -6.04 2.15
CA ALA A 42 0.51 -6.39 1.64
C ALA A 42 1.03 -5.29 0.70
N ARG A 43 0.20 -4.82 -0.23
CA ARG A 43 0.55 -3.71 -1.12
C ARG A 43 0.75 -2.40 -0.37
N GLY A 44 -0.08 -2.12 0.62
CA GLY A 44 0.11 -0.98 1.53
C GLY A 44 1.44 -1.06 2.28
N ASN A 45 1.79 -2.24 2.77
CA ASN A 45 3.06 -2.50 3.46
C ASN A 45 4.28 -2.34 2.53
N ASP A 46 4.19 -2.82 1.29
CA ASP A 46 5.25 -2.61 0.28
C ASP A 46 5.52 -1.13 0.05
N ILE A 47 4.46 -0.33 -0.14
CA ILE A 47 4.57 1.13 -0.33
C ILE A 47 5.10 1.80 0.94
N ARG A 48 4.69 1.35 2.13
CA ARG A 48 5.21 1.87 3.39
C ARG A 48 6.71 1.62 3.52
N ASN A 49 7.17 0.42 3.15
CA ASN A 49 8.60 0.08 3.14
C ASN A 49 9.37 0.92 2.12
N GLU A 50 8.80 1.14 0.93
CA GLU A 50 9.37 2.02 -0.09
C GLU A 50 9.53 3.45 0.46
N CYS A 51 8.49 4.02 1.08
CA CYS A 51 8.56 5.33 1.72
C CYS A 51 9.67 5.41 2.77
N SER A 52 9.72 4.44 3.70
CA SER A 52 10.68 4.46 4.80
C SER A 52 12.12 4.23 4.36
N GLY A 53 12.35 3.57 3.22
CA GLY A 53 13.67 3.38 2.63
C GLY A 53 14.08 4.46 1.63
N PHE A 54 13.20 5.42 1.32
CA PHE A 54 13.44 6.40 0.27
C PHE A 54 14.24 7.60 0.78
N SER A 55 15.46 7.76 0.23
CA SER A 55 16.33 8.90 0.51
C SER A 55 16.42 9.87 -0.68
N GLN A 56 16.80 11.11 -0.39
CA GLN A 56 16.95 12.19 -1.37
C GLN A 56 18.02 11.82 -2.41
N GLY A 57 19.20 11.40 -1.96
CA GLY A 57 20.29 10.99 -2.85
C GLY A 57 20.69 12.10 -3.81
N SER A 58 20.61 11.83 -5.11
CA SER A 58 20.94 12.82 -6.16
C SER A 58 19.76 13.69 -6.60
N LEU A 59 18.56 13.49 -6.03
CA LEU A 59 17.38 14.27 -6.38
C LEU A 59 17.46 15.68 -5.78
N SER A 60 16.93 16.66 -6.50
CA SER A 60 16.64 17.95 -5.88
C SER A 60 15.59 17.79 -4.78
N LEU A 61 15.55 18.73 -3.84
CA LEU A 61 14.59 18.70 -2.72
C LEU A 61 13.13 18.64 -3.21
N VAL A 62 12.83 19.35 -4.30
CA VAL A 62 11.49 19.40 -4.91
C VAL A 62 11.13 18.04 -5.53
N GLU A 63 12.05 17.41 -6.25
CA GLU A 63 11.82 16.09 -6.84
C GLU A 63 11.66 15.01 -5.76
N TYR A 64 12.49 15.06 -4.72
CA TYR A 64 12.40 14.16 -3.57
C TYR A 64 11.03 14.28 -2.89
N TYR A 65 10.63 15.50 -2.52
CA TYR A 65 9.34 15.76 -1.89
C TYR A 65 8.16 15.34 -2.76
N SER A 66 8.23 15.59 -4.07
CA SER A 66 7.17 15.23 -5.03
C SER A 66 6.98 13.71 -5.10
N LYS A 67 8.08 12.95 -5.18
CA LYS A 67 8.04 11.47 -5.18
C LYS A 67 7.50 10.92 -3.87
N LEU A 68 7.96 11.45 -2.74
CA LEU A 68 7.51 11.02 -1.42
C LEU A 68 6.01 11.30 -1.22
N THR A 69 5.54 12.47 -1.66
CA THR A 69 4.11 12.84 -1.63
C THR A 69 3.26 11.89 -2.47
N TYR A 70 3.73 11.53 -3.66
CA TYR A 70 3.03 10.56 -4.52
C TYR A 70 2.90 9.19 -3.86
N MET A 71 3.93 8.73 -3.15
CA MET A 71 3.87 7.45 -2.42
C MET A 71 2.91 7.51 -1.23
N TRP A 72 2.87 8.61 -0.47
CA TRP A 72 1.87 8.79 0.59
C TRP A 72 0.44 8.80 0.05
N GLN A 73 0.18 9.47 -1.07
CA GLN A 73 -1.14 9.46 -1.71
C GLN A 73 -1.57 8.05 -2.13
N LYS A 74 -0.64 7.25 -2.64
CA LYS A 74 -0.89 5.84 -2.91
C LYS A 74 -1.21 5.08 -1.63
N LEU A 75 -0.42 5.28 -0.57
CA LEU A 75 -0.66 4.61 0.71
C LEU A 75 -2.03 4.96 1.30
N ASP A 76 -2.43 6.23 1.21
CA ASP A 76 -3.76 6.70 1.64
C ASP A 76 -4.89 5.96 0.91
N SER A 77 -4.72 5.63 -0.37
CA SER A 77 -5.72 4.87 -1.12
C SER A 77 -5.94 3.44 -0.61
N TYR A 78 -5.00 2.89 0.17
CA TYR A 78 -5.13 1.59 0.85
C TYR A 78 -5.58 1.71 2.30
N CYS A 79 -5.68 2.92 2.86
CA CYS A 79 -6.16 3.13 4.23
C CYS A 79 -7.67 3.43 4.22
N SER A 80 -8.48 2.45 4.62
CA SER A 80 -9.94 2.54 4.73
C SER A 80 -10.42 3.22 6.03
N PHE A 81 -9.72 4.24 6.52
CA PHE A 81 -10.15 4.94 7.74
C PHE A 81 -11.44 5.72 7.48
N ILE A 82 -12.54 5.28 8.11
CA ILE A 82 -13.85 5.95 8.05
C ILE A 82 -14.06 6.70 9.36
N PRO A 83 -13.86 8.03 9.39
CA PRO A 83 -14.08 8.82 10.59
C PRO A 83 -15.57 8.90 10.92
N THR A 84 -15.92 8.66 12.18
CA THR A 84 -17.30 8.79 12.71
C THR A 84 -17.56 10.16 13.34
N ASN A 85 -16.51 10.95 13.61
CA ASN A 85 -16.58 12.28 14.21
C ASN A 85 -15.62 13.26 13.48
N PRO A 86 -16.07 14.49 13.13
CA PRO A 86 -15.20 15.52 12.54
C PRO A 86 -13.92 15.86 13.33
N ILE A 87 -13.95 15.76 14.66
CA ILE A 87 -12.76 16.02 15.50
C ILE A 87 -11.69 14.94 15.26
N ASP A 88 -12.11 13.69 15.11
CA ASP A 88 -11.21 12.56 14.87
C ASP A 88 -10.57 12.64 13.48
N VAL A 89 -11.26 13.20 12.48
CA VAL A 89 -10.69 13.50 11.16
C VAL A 89 -9.48 14.41 11.29
N VAL A 90 -9.64 15.54 12.00
CA VAL A 90 -8.59 16.55 12.13
C VAL A 90 -7.43 16.02 12.97
N ALA A 91 -7.73 15.28 14.04
CA ALA A 91 -6.71 14.65 14.87
C ALA A 91 -5.91 13.60 14.08
N PHE A 92 -6.59 12.76 13.31
CA PHE A 92 -5.97 11.75 12.45
C PHE A 92 -5.09 12.40 11.37
N GLN A 93 -5.59 13.43 10.68
CA GLN A 93 -4.79 14.14 9.67
C GLN A 93 -3.52 14.73 10.27
N ARG A 94 -3.63 15.40 11.43
CA ARG A 94 -2.46 15.95 12.13
C ARG A 94 -1.46 14.88 12.55
N TYR A 95 -1.94 13.70 12.92
CA TYR A 95 -1.09 12.56 13.25
C TYR A 95 -0.35 12.06 11.99
N MET A 96 -1.07 11.86 10.88
CA MET A 96 -0.48 11.45 9.61
C MET A 96 0.54 12.46 9.09
N ASP A 97 0.25 13.76 9.18
CA ASP A 97 1.17 14.82 8.76
C ASP A 97 2.49 14.77 9.56
N LYS A 98 2.43 14.47 10.86
CA LYS A 98 3.65 14.28 11.67
C LYS A 98 4.48 13.10 11.20
N LEU A 99 3.85 11.96 10.91
CA LEU A 99 4.55 10.78 10.38
C LEU A 99 5.23 11.09 9.04
N ARG A 100 4.55 11.83 8.16
CA ARG A 100 5.09 12.25 6.87
C ARG A 100 6.27 13.19 7.02
N VAL A 101 6.23 14.11 7.98
CA VAL A 101 7.38 14.96 8.30
C VAL A 101 8.57 14.11 8.76
N TRP A 102 8.35 13.10 9.60
CA TRP A 102 9.43 12.21 10.03
C TRP A 102 10.01 11.40 8.87
N ASP A 103 9.16 10.82 8.02
CA ASP A 103 9.61 10.09 6.82
C ASP A 103 10.44 11.01 5.90
N PHE A 104 9.99 12.25 5.68
CA PHE A 104 10.71 13.24 4.87
C PHE A 104 12.07 13.58 5.45
N LEU A 105 12.14 13.91 6.74
CA LEU A 105 13.40 14.28 7.39
C LEU A 105 14.38 13.11 7.43
N ALA A 106 13.91 11.88 7.67
CA ALA A 106 14.75 10.69 7.76
C ALA A 106 15.45 10.34 6.44
N GLY A 107 14.91 10.78 5.29
CA GLY A 107 15.51 10.53 3.99
C GLY A 107 16.33 11.70 3.43
N LEU A 108 16.43 12.84 4.12
CA LEU A 108 17.22 13.97 3.64
C LEU A 108 18.71 13.63 3.60
N ASN A 109 19.43 14.31 2.69
CA ASN A 109 20.89 14.22 2.67
C ASN A 109 21.49 14.87 3.93
N PRO A 110 22.67 14.41 4.40
CA PRO A 110 23.33 14.95 5.60
C PRO A 110 23.67 16.45 5.55
N GLU A 111 23.62 17.06 4.36
CA GLU A 111 23.82 18.51 4.18
C GLU A 111 22.65 19.36 4.71
N TYR A 112 21.51 18.73 5.02
CA TYR A 112 20.31 19.36 5.59
C TYR A 112 20.05 18.98 7.07
N ASP A 113 20.94 18.18 7.68
CA ASP A 113 20.88 17.78 9.09
C ASP A 113 21.35 18.89 10.04
#